data_AF-A0A100INT3-F1
#
_entry.id   AF-A0A100INT3-F1
#
_cell.length_a   1.000
_cell.length_b   1.000
_cell.length_c   1.000
_cell.angle_alpha   90.00
_cell.angle_beta   90.00
_cell.angle_gamma   90.00
#
_symmetry.space_group_name_H-M   'P 1'
#
loop_
_entity.id
_entity.type
_entity.pdbx_description
1 polymer ?
#
loop_
_entity_poly.entity_id
_entity_poly.type
_entity_poly.pdbx_seq_one_letter_code
_entity_poly.pdbx_strand_id
1 'polypeptide(L)'
;MCHDNISLNGWTSTPANAGLIFPDKPFIHPPTPIPITDIPFPSTDPLVAKTLESVQSLLPHDTINHSMRVYYYGMILLKQQFPTHPLSPITWALTCLLHDIGTAPTLLTTTNMSFDLHGGILAHHILTSFDCPSDVADAVAEAIIRHQDLGVDGNITFLGQLIQLATIYDNVGEHPQVKNFGELIHEDTRREINERWSREGWCGVFADVLSVEVREKPWCHSTHIVGFEGKGSGRPLEELPVELLQSILAAAPDIKTLEAAVMTGPCLYNAFKGAEEFIVRPVILRQFDTDLLHDVLATHASSKIQDWSIDQAEKFLTPYFARDQHHFVDSMEWKLSQARSINRFDGTVQYFVDRLATKALSIYTFWNGIMSQGVPLTKLERNRISRSLYRFETFCNLYPSWKYALRSDTGKLYIDNFAPWENEQLVCVSESLYTKFILPVFLDPKLSSNRPEPIPQKPWSIFQSYVEAYPESHLFSGLTHIRRFALEKDTDLQQIAQVVRGTRVDGMGVDSFIKDMTRLLGRDESPDLNNFSPEDEEKYIPQPWFRDPDSGPEDIWRWANLWRQRKHFFAAGSAQDLRVWLFVMWDRWRIDELRVLNNPRPWSYGDW
;
A
#
# COMPACT_ATOMS: atom_id res chain seq x y z
N MET A 1 -61.05 27.88 28.68
CA MET A 1 -60.09 28.20 27.60
C MET A 1 -58.65 27.95 28.09
N CYS A 2 -58.31 26.73 28.52
CA CYS A 2 -56.99 26.47 29.15
C CYS A 2 -56.35 25.13 28.71
N HIS A 3 -56.92 24.42 27.72
CA HIS A 3 -56.38 23.14 27.23
C HIS A 3 -55.51 23.28 25.96
N ASP A 4 -55.65 24.37 25.18
CA ASP A 4 -54.94 24.51 23.89
C ASP A 4 -53.44 24.83 24.05
N ASN A 5 -53.00 25.44 25.16
CA ASN A 5 -51.59 25.75 25.37
C ASN A 5 -50.73 24.53 25.71
N ILE A 6 -51.31 23.50 26.34
CA ILE A 6 -50.58 22.31 26.80
C ILE A 6 -50.16 21.45 25.59
N SER A 7 -51.07 21.21 24.65
CA SER A 7 -50.75 20.43 23.44
C SER A 7 -49.79 21.18 22.50
N LEU A 8 -49.88 22.51 22.42
CA LEU A 8 -48.93 23.36 21.67
C LEU A 8 -47.49 23.27 22.18
N ASN A 9 -47.28 22.94 23.45
CA ASN A 9 -45.95 22.68 24.01
C ASN A 9 -45.51 21.21 23.87
N GLY A 10 -46.34 20.39 23.20
CA GLY A 10 -46.04 18.99 22.89
C GLY A 10 -46.40 18.00 23.99
N TRP A 11 -47.14 18.43 25.01
CA TRP A 11 -47.70 17.56 26.06
C TRP A 11 -48.87 16.70 25.55
N THR A 12 -48.60 15.92 24.50
CA THR A 12 -49.48 14.87 23.99
C THR A 12 -48.80 13.55 24.25
N SER A 13 -49.52 12.58 24.83
CA SER A 13 -48.97 11.24 25.09
C SER A 13 -48.78 10.50 23.77
N THR A 14 -47.55 10.09 23.48
CA THR A 14 -47.15 9.37 22.27
C THR A 14 -46.40 8.10 22.65
N PRO A 15 -46.57 6.97 21.95
CA PRO A 15 -45.80 5.76 22.24
C PRO A 15 -44.30 6.03 22.11
N ALA A 16 -43.50 5.61 23.10
CA ALA A 16 -42.03 5.75 23.04
C ALA A 16 -41.42 4.88 21.93
N ASN A 17 -42.03 3.71 21.68
CA ASN A 17 -41.64 2.85 20.58
C ASN A 17 -42.14 3.41 19.24
N ALA A 18 -41.26 4.03 18.47
CA ALA A 18 -41.59 4.56 17.14
C ALA A 18 -42.09 3.49 16.14
N GLY A 19 -41.76 2.21 16.35
CA GLY A 19 -42.31 1.11 15.54
C GLY A 19 -43.82 0.94 15.68
N LEU A 20 -44.43 1.43 16.77
CA LEU A 20 -45.89 1.48 16.93
C LEU A 20 -46.52 2.64 16.16
N ILE A 21 -45.74 3.66 15.81
CA ILE A 21 -46.15 4.80 14.99
C ILE A 21 -46.02 4.44 13.49
N PHE A 22 -44.96 3.68 13.15
CA PHE A 22 -44.59 3.29 11.79
C PHE A 22 -44.48 1.75 11.63
N PRO A 23 -45.59 0.99 11.68
CA PRO A 23 -45.54 -0.47 11.78
C PRO A 23 -45.09 -1.18 10.49
N ASP A 24 -45.62 -0.76 9.33
CA ASP A 24 -45.41 -1.46 8.06
C ASP A 24 -44.47 -0.71 7.10
N LYS A 25 -44.48 0.62 7.18
CA LYS A 25 -43.74 1.54 6.30
C LYS A 25 -43.03 2.58 7.15
N PRO A 26 -41.93 3.17 6.64
CA PRO A 26 -41.23 4.24 7.34
C PRO A 26 -42.04 5.53 7.48
N PHE A 27 -43.27 5.61 6.96
CA PHE A 27 -44.08 6.83 6.96
C PHE A 27 -45.57 6.51 7.10
N ILE A 28 -46.32 7.45 7.66
CA ILE A 28 -47.79 7.46 7.70
C ILE A 28 -48.30 7.99 6.35
N HIS A 29 -47.69 9.06 5.86
CA HIS A 29 -47.99 9.70 4.59
C HIS A 29 -46.76 9.68 3.68
N PRO A 30 -46.87 9.26 2.40
CA PRO A 30 -45.73 9.24 1.48
C PRO A 30 -45.02 10.61 1.43
N PRO A 31 -43.69 10.68 1.70
CA PRO A 31 -42.96 11.93 1.70
C PRO A 31 -42.93 12.56 0.32
N THR A 32 -43.33 13.83 0.23
CA THR A 32 -43.23 14.66 -0.97
C THR A 32 -42.15 15.74 -0.79
N PRO A 33 -41.59 16.28 -1.87
CA PRO A 33 -40.66 17.40 -1.77
C PRO A 33 -41.32 18.61 -1.08
N ILE A 34 -40.65 19.20 -0.12
CA ILE A 34 -41.04 20.45 0.55
C ILE A 34 -39.83 21.39 0.50
N PRO A 35 -39.92 22.52 -0.20
CA PRO A 35 -38.83 23.50 -0.22
C PRO A 35 -38.50 24.03 1.17
N ILE A 36 -37.22 24.27 1.47
CA ILE A 36 -36.80 24.83 2.77
C ILE A 36 -37.43 26.22 3.02
N THR A 37 -37.74 26.94 1.95
CA THR A 37 -38.39 28.26 1.97
C THR A 37 -39.82 28.23 2.50
N ASP A 38 -40.48 27.07 2.47
CA ASP A 38 -41.83 26.87 3.02
C ASP A 38 -41.81 26.55 4.53
N ILE A 39 -40.62 26.44 5.14
CA ILE A 39 -40.42 26.12 6.55
C ILE A 39 -39.61 27.27 7.18
N PRO A 40 -40.26 28.38 7.58
CA PRO A 40 -39.54 29.48 8.19
C PRO A 40 -38.95 29.05 9.55
N PHE A 41 -37.72 29.45 9.82
CA PHE A 41 -37.15 29.40 11.17
C PHE A 41 -37.58 30.67 11.93
N PRO A 42 -38.13 30.57 13.15
CA PRO A 42 -38.72 31.71 13.86
C PRO A 42 -37.66 32.62 14.52
N SER A 43 -36.66 33.06 13.76
CA SER A 43 -35.57 33.91 14.26
C SER A 43 -36.01 35.31 14.71
N THR A 44 -37.22 35.76 14.33
CA THR A 44 -37.77 37.04 14.76
C THR A 44 -38.41 36.98 16.14
N ASP A 45 -38.62 35.78 16.69
CA ASP A 45 -39.08 35.62 18.06
C ASP A 45 -37.93 35.96 19.04
N PRO A 46 -38.15 36.86 20.02
CA PRO A 46 -37.08 37.30 20.91
C PRO A 46 -36.43 36.19 21.72
N LEU A 47 -37.20 35.17 22.12
CA LEU A 47 -36.68 34.06 22.91
C LEU A 47 -35.82 33.13 22.05
N VAL A 48 -36.26 32.85 20.82
CA VAL A 48 -35.47 32.08 19.84
C VAL A 48 -34.19 32.80 19.46
N ALA A 49 -34.26 34.11 19.18
CA ALA A 49 -33.09 34.90 18.82
C ALA A 49 -32.03 34.90 19.92
N LYS A 50 -32.44 35.12 21.17
CA LYS A 50 -31.56 35.14 22.34
C LYS A 50 -30.96 33.76 22.64
N THR A 51 -31.75 32.70 22.44
CA THR A 51 -31.28 31.32 22.56
C THR A 51 -30.27 30.98 21.46
N LEU A 52 -30.53 31.37 20.22
CA LEU A 52 -29.62 31.17 19.08
C LEU A 52 -28.27 31.85 19.33
N GLU A 53 -28.27 33.11 19.79
CA GLU A 53 -27.05 33.84 20.17
C GLU A 53 -26.28 33.10 21.28
N SER A 54 -27.00 32.59 22.29
CA SER A 54 -26.38 31.87 23.40
C SER A 54 -25.72 30.58 22.96
N VAL A 55 -26.39 29.76 22.14
CA VAL A 55 -25.81 28.50 21.66
C VAL A 55 -24.69 28.73 20.65
N GLN A 56 -24.74 29.80 19.85
CA GLN A 56 -23.64 30.21 18.97
C GLN A 56 -22.36 30.57 19.73
N SER A 57 -22.47 30.99 20.99
CA SER A 57 -21.31 31.28 21.84
C SER A 57 -20.73 30.04 22.55
N LEU A 58 -21.50 28.95 22.64
CA LEU A 58 -21.15 27.76 23.45
C LEU A 58 -20.83 26.52 22.61
N LEU A 59 -21.55 26.33 21.49
CA LEU A 59 -21.47 25.12 20.67
C LEU A 59 -20.56 25.32 19.45
N PRO A 60 -19.84 24.26 19.02
CA PRO A 60 -19.14 24.25 17.75
C PRO A 60 -20.08 24.48 16.56
N HIS A 61 -19.51 24.94 15.44
CA HIS A 61 -20.27 25.23 14.22
C HIS A 61 -21.03 23.99 13.69
N ASP A 62 -20.38 22.82 13.70
CA ASP A 62 -20.98 21.57 13.21
C ASP A 62 -22.22 21.15 14.02
N THR A 63 -22.19 21.34 15.35
CA THR A 63 -23.33 21.08 16.25
C THR A 63 -24.47 22.06 16.02
N ILE A 64 -24.17 23.33 15.75
CA ILE A 64 -25.20 24.32 15.39
C ILE A 64 -25.84 23.95 14.06
N ASN A 65 -25.05 23.54 13.06
CA ASN A 65 -25.56 23.06 11.78
C ASN A 65 -26.44 21.81 11.97
N HIS A 66 -26.05 20.88 12.85
CA HIS A 66 -26.89 19.74 13.25
C HIS A 66 -28.23 20.19 13.83
N SER A 67 -28.23 21.06 14.85
CA SER A 67 -29.46 21.61 15.45
C SER A 67 -30.38 22.26 14.41
N MET A 68 -29.82 22.95 13.42
CA MET A 68 -30.60 23.53 12.33
C MET A 68 -31.19 22.45 11.42
N ARG A 69 -30.41 21.41 11.02
CA ARG A 69 -30.95 20.28 10.24
C ARG A 69 -32.08 19.56 10.99
N VAL A 70 -31.89 19.30 12.28
CA VAL A 70 -32.90 18.69 13.17
C VAL A 70 -34.18 19.52 13.18
N TYR A 71 -34.08 20.85 13.31
CA TYR A 71 -35.26 21.73 13.23
C TYR A 71 -36.05 21.52 11.94
N TYR A 72 -35.38 21.58 10.79
CA TYR A 72 -36.04 21.44 9.49
C TYR A 72 -36.63 20.04 9.29
N TYR A 73 -35.90 18.98 9.66
CA TYR A 73 -36.40 17.62 9.60
C TYR A 73 -37.66 17.45 10.45
N GLY A 74 -37.65 17.88 11.72
CA GLY A 74 -38.84 17.77 12.56
C GLY A 74 -40.03 18.59 12.06
N MET A 75 -39.82 19.78 11.49
CA MET A 75 -40.91 20.55 10.89
C MET A 75 -41.52 19.86 9.66
N ILE A 76 -40.71 19.14 8.87
CA ILE A 76 -41.20 18.31 7.76
C ILE A 76 -42.03 17.15 8.29
N LEU A 77 -41.52 16.45 9.32
CA LEU A 77 -42.25 15.36 9.97
C LEU A 77 -43.58 15.83 10.54
N LEU A 78 -43.59 16.98 11.22
CA LEU A 78 -44.80 17.59 11.74
C LEU A 78 -45.81 17.88 10.63
N LYS A 79 -45.35 18.49 9.53
CA LYS A 79 -46.21 18.87 8.40
C LYS A 79 -46.74 17.67 7.60
N GLN A 80 -45.94 16.63 7.41
CA GLN A 80 -46.28 15.49 6.55
C GLN A 80 -46.80 14.28 7.32
N GLN A 81 -46.13 13.88 8.40
CA GLN A 81 -46.44 12.65 9.13
C GLN A 81 -47.43 12.90 10.26
N PHE A 82 -47.43 14.10 10.85
CA PHE A 82 -48.28 14.46 11.99
C PHE A 82 -49.11 15.74 11.76
N PRO A 83 -49.80 15.92 10.62
CA PRO A 83 -50.43 17.19 10.24
C PRO A 83 -51.53 17.68 11.20
N THR A 84 -52.06 16.80 12.06
CA THR A 84 -53.08 17.10 13.06
C THR A 84 -52.54 17.35 14.46
N HIS A 85 -51.24 17.17 14.69
CA HIS A 85 -50.63 17.38 16.01
C HIS A 85 -50.25 18.87 16.16
N PRO A 86 -50.87 19.61 17.09
CA PRO A 86 -50.49 20.99 17.34
C PRO A 86 -49.10 21.03 17.99
N LEU A 87 -48.21 21.86 17.48
CA LEU A 87 -46.92 22.14 18.11
C LEU A 87 -46.47 23.56 17.77
N SER A 88 -46.04 24.29 18.79
CA SER A 88 -45.47 25.64 18.66
C SER A 88 -44.11 25.57 17.94
N PRO A 89 -43.92 26.26 16.80
CA PRO A 89 -42.62 26.37 16.16
C PRO A 89 -41.55 26.99 17.07
N ILE A 90 -41.96 27.82 18.03
CA ILE A 90 -41.07 28.42 19.03
C ILE A 90 -40.55 27.33 19.97
N THR A 91 -41.44 26.56 20.60
CA THR A 91 -41.07 25.47 21.51
C THR A 91 -40.20 24.43 20.81
N TRP A 92 -40.51 24.12 19.54
CA TRP A 92 -39.69 23.24 18.70
C TRP A 92 -38.30 23.82 18.44
N ALA A 93 -38.20 25.09 18.01
CA ALA A 93 -36.92 25.75 17.75
C ALA A 93 -36.02 25.78 18.99
N LEU A 94 -36.58 26.11 20.17
CA LEU A 94 -35.83 26.12 21.43
C LEU A 94 -35.29 24.72 21.78
N THR A 95 -36.12 23.68 21.58
CA THR A 95 -35.71 22.29 21.79
C THR A 95 -34.54 21.91 20.88
N CYS A 96 -34.64 22.18 19.57
CA CYS A 96 -33.57 21.85 18.62
C CYS A 96 -32.26 22.59 18.90
N LEU A 97 -32.33 23.87 19.25
CA LEU A 97 -31.14 24.67 19.56
C LEU A 97 -30.42 24.17 20.81
N LEU A 98 -31.16 23.66 21.80
CA LEU A 98 -30.61 23.33 23.12
C LEU A 98 -30.36 21.84 23.36
N HIS A 99 -30.87 20.92 22.52
CA HIS A 99 -30.79 19.48 22.83
C HIS A 99 -29.37 18.94 23.06
N ASP A 100 -28.41 19.47 22.31
CA ASP A 100 -27.00 19.11 22.42
C ASP A 100 -26.19 20.09 23.29
N ILE A 101 -26.81 20.99 24.06
CA ILE A 101 -26.07 22.00 24.84
C ILE A 101 -25.10 21.38 25.86
N GLY A 102 -25.43 20.18 26.36
CA GLY A 102 -24.56 19.41 27.26
C GLY A 102 -23.27 18.91 26.60
N THR A 103 -23.19 18.90 25.27
CA THR A 103 -22.00 18.50 24.50
C THR A 103 -20.97 19.61 24.36
N ALA A 104 -21.30 20.85 24.75
CA ALA A 104 -20.41 21.99 24.59
C ALA A 104 -19.02 21.68 25.21
N PRO A 105 -17.91 21.92 24.50
CA PRO A 105 -16.57 21.55 24.98
C PRO A 105 -16.22 22.11 26.36
N THR A 106 -16.75 23.29 26.68
CA THR A 106 -16.56 23.97 27.98
C THR A 106 -17.44 23.43 29.10
N LEU A 107 -18.45 22.63 28.78
CA LEU A 107 -19.44 22.11 29.74
C LEU A 107 -19.32 20.59 29.93
N LEU A 108 -18.99 19.84 28.87
CA LEU A 108 -19.04 18.38 28.86
C LEU A 108 -18.28 17.74 30.04
N THR A 109 -17.11 18.27 30.41
CA THR A 109 -16.27 17.74 31.50
C THR A 109 -16.46 18.45 32.85
N THR A 110 -17.35 19.44 32.94
CA THR A 110 -17.58 20.21 34.17
C THR A 110 -18.56 19.56 35.15
N THR A 111 -19.21 18.47 34.71
CA THR A 111 -20.19 17.71 35.49
C THR A 111 -19.95 16.21 35.34
N ASN A 112 -20.35 15.43 36.35
CA ASN A 112 -20.35 13.97 36.28
C ASN A 112 -21.69 13.40 35.77
N MET A 113 -22.67 14.25 35.45
CA MET A 113 -23.94 13.84 34.87
C MET A 113 -23.81 13.62 33.36
N SER A 114 -24.59 12.68 32.81
CA SER A 114 -24.76 12.49 31.36
C SER A 114 -25.15 13.80 30.68
N PHE A 115 -24.69 14.02 29.45
CA PHE A 115 -24.85 15.29 28.75
C PHE A 115 -26.30 15.63 28.44
N ASP A 116 -27.14 14.63 28.16
CA ASP A 116 -28.57 14.76 27.90
C ASP A 116 -29.33 15.18 29.19
N LEU A 117 -29.01 14.53 30.31
CA LEU A 117 -29.56 14.87 31.62
C LEU A 117 -29.15 16.27 32.06
N HIS A 118 -27.85 16.57 32.01
CA HIS A 118 -27.34 17.90 32.38
C HIS A 118 -27.78 18.97 31.39
N GLY A 119 -27.81 18.65 30.11
CA GLY A 119 -28.24 19.52 29.02
C GLY A 119 -29.67 19.97 29.20
N GLY A 120 -30.59 19.07 29.57
CA GLY A 120 -31.97 19.44 29.88
C GLY A 120 -32.11 20.37 31.09
N ILE A 121 -31.34 20.12 32.16
CA ILE A 121 -31.30 21.01 33.34
C ILE A 121 -30.77 22.39 32.95
N LEU A 122 -29.71 22.44 32.15
CA LEU A 122 -29.12 23.69 31.69
C LEU A 122 -30.06 24.44 30.72
N ALA A 123 -30.73 23.73 29.82
CA ALA A 123 -31.72 24.30 28.92
C ALA A 123 -32.86 24.95 29.71
N HIS A 124 -33.38 24.26 30.73
CA HIS A 124 -34.38 24.84 31.65
C HIS A 124 -33.86 26.12 32.32
N HIS A 125 -32.62 26.10 32.82
CA HIS A 125 -32.00 27.27 33.45
C HIS A 125 -31.83 28.45 32.48
N ILE A 126 -31.34 28.20 31.26
CA ILE A 126 -31.19 29.22 30.22
C ILE A 126 -32.55 29.84 29.90
N LEU A 127 -33.56 29.02 29.62
CA LEU A 127 -34.88 29.50 29.23
C LEU A 127 -35.56 30.29 30.35
N THR A 128 -35.50 29.81 31.60
CA THR A 128 -36.03 30.55 32.75
C THR A 128 -35.31 31.89 32.95
N SER A 129 -34.00 31.96 32.70
CA SER A 129 -33.25 33.23 32.74
C SER A 129 -33.64 34.23 31.64
N PHE A 130 -34.33 33.75 30.59
CA PHE A 130 -34.86 34.57 29.51
C PHE A 130 -36.34 34.89 29.68
N ASP A 131 -36.89 34.73 30.90
CA ASP A 131 -38.29 34.95 31.21
C ASP A 131 -39.24 34.07 30.36
N CYS A 132 -38.77 32.89 29.93
CA CYS A 132 -39.58 31.90 29.23
C CYS A 132 -40.70 31.37 30.16
N PRO A 133 -41.94 31.18 29.65
CA PRO A 133 -42.99 30.52 30.44
C PRO A 133 -42.54 29.15 30.96
N SER A 134 -42.78 28.87 32.24
CA SER A 134 -42.33 27.64 32.91
C SER A 134 -42.72 26.38 32.13
N ASP A 135 -43.96 26.29 31.63
CA ASP A 135 -44.44 25.12 30.89
C ASP A 135 -43.64 24.85 29.59
N VAL A 136 -43.13 25.90 28.94
CA VAL A 136 -42.26 25.76 27.76
C VAL A 136 -40.87 25.28 28.19
N ALA A 137 -40.31 25.86 29.26
CA ALA A 137 -39.02 25.43 29.79
C ALA A 137 -39.06 23.97 30.28
N ASP A 138 -40.15 23.57 30.93
CA ASP A 138 -40.41 22.19 31.38
C ASP A 138 -40.51 21.23 30.19
N ALA A 139 -41.28 21.60 29.15
CA ALA A 139 -41.43 20.77 27.95
C ALA A 139 -40.10 20.58 27.20
N VAL A 140 -39.32 21.65 27.04
CA VAL A 140 -37.99 21.60 26.43
C VAL A 140 -37.06 20.71 27.26
N ALA A 141 -37.04 20.89 28.58
CA ALA A 141 -36.18 20.09 29.46
C ALA A 141 -36.52 18.59 29.42
N GLU A 142 -37.81 18.23 29.49
CA GLU A 142 -38.29 16.84 29.38
C GLU A 142 -37.87 16.23 28.04
N ALA A 143 -38.05 16.96 26.94
CA ALA A 143 -37.69 16.47 25.61
C ALA A 143 -36.17 16.26 25.46
N ILE A 144 -35.35 17.16 25.99
CA ILE A 144 -33.89 17.06 25.95
C ILE A 144 -33.40 15.91 26.84
N ILE A 145 -33.92 15.77 28.06
CA ILE A 145 -33.54 14.68 28.96
C ILE A 145 -33.76 13.30 28.31
N ARG A 146 -34.77 13.19 27.45
CA ARG A 146 -35.17 11.92 26.83
C ARG A 146 -34.79 11.79 25.36
N HIS A 147 -34.06 12.73 24.76
CA HIS A 147 -33.83 12.71 23.31
C HIS A 147 -32.96 11.55 22.81
N GLN A 148 -32.26 10.85 23.71
CA GLN A 148 -31.51 9.61 23.41
C GLN A 148 -32.17 8.34 23.97
N ASP A 149 -33.26 8.47 24.73
CA ASP A 149 -34.01 7.37 25.33
C ASP A 149 -34.92 6.70 24.29
N LEU A 150 -34.32 5.95 23.35
CA LEU A 150 -35.03 5.20 22.29
C LEU A 150 -35.75 3.95 22.82
N GLY A 151 -36.39 4.09 23.99
CA GLY A 151 -37.08 3.02 24.71
C GLY A 151 -38.16 2.33 23.88
N VAL A 152 -38.43 1.06 24.22
CA VAL A 152 -39.43 0.23 23.52
C VAL A 152 -40.74 0.09 24.28
N ASP A 153 -40.78 0.57 25.53
CA ASP A 153 -41.92 0.43 26.44
C ASP A 153 -42.42 1.81 26.92
N GLY A 154 -43.74 1.92 27.12
CA GLY A 154 -44.37 3.12 27.67
C GLY A 154 -44.59 4.27 26.68
N ASN A 155 -44.76 5.47 27.23
CA ASN A 155 -45.07 6.69 26.48
C ASN A 155 -44.03 7.80 26.72
N ILE A 156 -44.00 8.75 25.80
CA ILE A 156 -43.22 10.00 25.82
C ILE A 156 -44.14 11.17 25.41
N THR A 157 -43.68 12.40 25.61
CA THR A 157 -44.34 13.58 25.03
C THR A 157 -44.18 13.57 23.51
N PHE A 158 -45.13 14.16 22.79
CA PHE A 158 -45.02 14.31 21.33
C PHE A 158 -43.78 15.12 20.95
N LEU A 159 -43.43 16.16 21.71
CA LEU A 159 -42.19 16.91 21.53
C LEU A 159 -40.94 16.00 21.68
N GLY A 160 -40.93 15.15 22.71
CA GLY A 160 -39.89 14.16 22.95
C GLY A 160 -39.77 13.14 21.81
N GLN A 161 -40.89 12.62 21.32
CA GLN A 161 -40.88 11.70 20.18
C GLN A 161 -40.37 12.38 18.91
N LEU A 162 -40.79 13.63 18.66
CA LEU A 162 -40.39 14.37 17.47
C LEU A 162 -38.89 14.68 17.48
N ILE A 163 -38.32 15.07 18.63
CA ILE A 163 -36.88 15.30 18.75
C ILE A 163 -36.10 14.01 18.52
N GLN A 164 -36.52 12.87 19.08
CA GLN A 164 -35.87 11.58 18.85
C GLN A 164 -35.87 11.20 17.36
N LEU A 165 -37.01 11.35 16.68
CA LEU A 165 -37.12 11.04 15.25
C LEU A 165 -36.22 11.95 14.40
N ALA A 166 -36.15 13.24 14.72
CA ALA A 166 -35.36 14.20 13.96
C ALA A 166 -33.84 14.03 14.20
N THR A 167 -33.41 13.82 15.45
CA THR A 167 -31.99 13.62 15.79
C THR A 167 -31.46 12.31 15.22
N ILE A 168 -32.19 11.19 15.38
CA ILE A 168 -31.75 9.90 14.86
C ILE A 168 -31.71 9.89 13.32
N TYR A 169 -32.63 10.61 12.66
CA TYR A 169 -32.62 10.77 11.21
C TYR A 169 -31.34 11.48 10.75
N ASP A 170 -30.96 12.59 11.39
CA ASP A 170 -29.74 13.31 11.00
C ASP A 170 -28.45 12.56 11.37
N ASN A 171 -28.47 11.82 12.47
CA ASN A 171 -27.28 11.14 13.01
C ASN A 171 -26.91 9.89 12.23
N VAL A 172 -27.87 8.98 12.03
CA VAL A 172 -27.60 7.65 11.47
C VAL A 172 -28.52 7.28 10.30
N GLY A 173 -29.66 7.95 10.12
CA GLY A 173 -30.61 7.65 9.04
C GLY A 173 -31.29 6.27 9.15
N GLU A 174 -31.07 5.55 10.26
CA GLU A 174 -31.64 4.25 10.59
C GLU A 174 -32.27 4.30 11.98
N HIS A 175 -33.36 3.55 12.18
CA HIS A 175 -34.02 3.44 13.48
C HIS A 175 -34.20 1.96 13.86
N PRO A 176 -33.90 1.55 15.11
CA PRO A 176 -33.94 0.13 15.51
C PRO A 176 -35.30 -0.55 15.29
N GLN A 177 -36.39 0.21 15.43
CA GLN A 177 -37.77 -0.29 15.35
C GLN A 177 -38.54 0.14 14.10
N VAL A 178 -37.96 0.98 13.22
CA VAL A 178 -38.67 1.49 12.02
C VAL A 178 -37.89 1.10 10.78
N LYS A 179 -38.49 0.23 9.96
CA LYS A 179 -37.87 -0.27 8.72
C LYS A 179 -37.74 0.87 7.70
N ASN A 180 -36.63 0.90 6.97
CA ASN A 180 -36.33 1.87 5.93
C ASN A 180 -36.46 3.33 6.40
N PHE A 181 -36.10 3.61 7.65
CA PHE A 181 -36.27 4.93 8.28
C PHE A 181 -35.70 6.11 7.48
N GLY A 182 -34.63 5.90 6.71
CA GLY A 182 -34.05 6.92 5.83
C GLY A 182 -35.00 7.46 4.75
N GLU A 183 -36.05 6.72 4.41
CA GLU A 183 -37.09 7.12 3.44
C GLU A 183 -38.13 8.09 4.03
N LEU A 184 -38.06 8.44 5.32
CA LEU A 184 -39.05 9.28 6.03
C LEU A 184 -39.12 10.73 5.50
N ILE A 185 -38.05 11.21 4.84
CA ILE A 185 -37.97 12.54 4.23
C ILE A 185 -37.58 12.40 2.75
N HIS A 186 -38.28 13.13 1.88
CA HIS A 186 -37.99 13.11 0.44
C HIS A 186 -36.55 13.58 0.14
N GLU A 187 -35.88 12.91 -0.80
CA GLU A 187 -34.46 13.12 -1.09
C GLU A 187 -34.12 14.57 -1.49
N ASP A 188 -34.96 15.20 -2.32
CA ASP A 188 -34.76 16.59 -2.73
C ASP A 188 -34.76 17.57 -1.54
N THR A 189 -35.69 17.40 -0.60
CA THR A 189 -35.77 18.20 0.62
C THR A 189 -34.55 17.97 1.50
N ARG A 190 -34.16 16.69 1.66
CA ARG A 190 -32.96 16.32 2.43
C ARG A 190 -31.71 16.95 1.83
N ARG A 191 -31.58 16.98 0.50
CA ARG A 191 -30.47 17.61 -0.23
C ARG A 191 -30.44 19.11 0.04
N GLU A 192 -31.55 19.82 -0.14
CA GLU A 192 -31.63 21.28 0.08
C GLU A 192 -31.26 21.67 1.52
N ILE A 193 -31.71 20.90 2.51
CA ILE A 193 -31.35 21.12 3.92
C ILE A 193 -29.85 20.94 4.16
N ASN A 194 -29.24 19.87 3.63
CA ASN A 194 -27.82 19.61 3.80
C ASN A 194 -26.92 20.56 2.99
N GLU A 195 -27.41 21.12 1.89
CA GLU A 195 -26.73 22.18 1.14
C GLU A 195 -26.76 23.51 1.91
N ARG A 196 -27.87 23.80 2.60
CA ARG A 196 -27.99 25.02 3.40
C ARG A 196 -27.24 24.94 4.73
N TRP A 197 -27.27 23.77 5.36
CA TRP A 197 -26.66 23.49 6.67
C TRP A 197 -25.76 22.26 6.55
N SER A 198 -24.53 22.49 6.09
CA SER A 198 -23.56 21.45 5.74
C SER A 198 -23.35 20.44 6.88
N ARG A 199 -23.18 19.16 6.50
CA ARG A 199 -22.91 18.09 7.47
C ARG A 199 -21.49 18.14 8.01
N GLU A 200 -20.50 18.58 7.22
CA GLU A 200 -19.13 18.81 7.71
C GLU A 200 -18.50 17.59 8.45
N GLY A 201 -18.86 16.37 8.04
CA GLY A 201 -18.39 15.15 8.72
C GLY A 201 -19.09 14.85 10.06
N TRP A 202 -20.26 15.44 10.30
CA TRP A 202 -21.07 15.39 11.53
C TRP A 202 -21.06 14.03 12.24
N CYS A 203 -21.26 12.93 11.53
CA CYS A 203 -21.28 11.60 12.15
C CYS A 203 -19.98 11.27 12.90
N GLY A 204 -18.82 11.69 12.37
CA GLY A 204 -17.54 11.56 13.04
C GLY A 204 -17.39 12.51 14.22
N VAL A 205 -17.77 13.78 14.03
CA VAL A 205 -17.75 14.81 15.10
C VAL A 205 -18.58 14.36 16.30
N PHE A 206 -19.80 13.88 16.06
CA PHE A 206 -20.68 13.40 17.12
C PHE A 206 -20.16 12.11 17.77
N ALA A 207 -19.58 11.18 17.00
CA ALA A 207 -18.95 9.98 17.55
C ALA A 207 -17.75 10.33 18.47
N ASP A 208 -16.96 11.33 18.12
CA ASP A 208 -15.85 11.81 18.96
C ASP A 208 -16.36 12.42 20.27
N VAL A 209 -17.43 13.20 20.23
CA VAL A 209 -18.09 13.76 21.43
C VAL A 209 -18.58 12.64 22.35
N LEU A 210 -19.28 11.63 21.81
CA LEU A 210 -19.73 10.47 22.60
C LEU A 210 -18.55 9.68 23.19
N SER A 211 -17.46 9.52 22.43
CA SER A 211 -16.25 8.86 22.92
C SER A 211 -15.63 9.60 24.11
N VAL A 212 -15.59 10.93 24.05
CA VAL A 212 -15.14 11.76 25.18
C VAL A 212 -16.08 11.58 26.36
N GLU A 213 -17.39 11.66 26.16
CA GLU A 213 -18.33 11.52 27.27
C GLU A 213 -18.22 10.16 27.95
N VAL A 214 -18.24 9.05 27.19
CA VAL A 214 -18.13 7.69 27.75
C VAL A 214 -16.80 7.50 28.49
N ARG A 215 -15.71 8.10 27.99
CA ARG A 215 -14.41 8.04 28.66
C ARG A 215 -14.40 8.79 29.99
N GLU A 216 -14.92 10.02 30.02
CA GLU A 216 -14.91 10.85 31.23
C GLU A 216 -16.02 10.46 32.23
N LYS A 217 -17.12 9.90 31.73
CA LYS A 217 -18.33 9.53 32.47
C LYS A 217 -18.76 8.11 32.06
N PRO A 218 -18.06 7.05 32.50
CA PRO A 218 -18.35 5.68 32.08
C PRO A 218 -19.74 5.16 32.54
N TRP A 219 -20.44 5.90 33.39
CA TRP A 219 -21.81 5.65 33.82
C TRP A 219 -22.85 6.50 33.08
N CYS A 220 -22.45 7.27 32.06
CA CYS A 220 -23.36 8.16 31.33
C CYS A 220 -24.43 7.37 30.58
N HIS A 221 -25.56 8.03 30.34
CA HIS A 221 -26.69 7.47 29.63
C HIS A 221 -26.33 7.08 28.18
N SER A 222 -25.40 7.81 27.55
CA SER A 222 -24.88 7.51 26.20
C SER A 222 -24.33 6.08 26.03
N THR A 223 -23.97 5.38 27.11
CA THR A 223 -23.58 3.96 27.06
C THR A 223 -24.72 3.02 26.65
N HIS A 224 -25.98 3.48 26.73
CA HIS A 224 -27.17 2.76 26.27
C HIS A 224 -27.37 2.84 24.75
N ILE A 225 -26.60 3.68 24.05
CA ILE A 225 -26.65 3.81 22.59
C ILE A 225 -25.85 2.65 21.96
N VAL A 226 -26.48 1.47 21.89
CA VAL A 226 -25.86 0.28 21.30
C VAL A 226 -25.73 0.45 19.78
N GLY A 227 -24.50 0.36 19.26
CA GLY A 227 -24.23 0.30 17.82
C GLY A 227 -23.86 1.62 17.13
N PHE A 228 -23.53 2.69 17.89
CA PHE A 228 -22.94 3.90 17.31
C PHE A 228 -21.45 3.72 16.94
N GLU A 229 -20.74 2.84 17.64
CA GLU A 229 -19.40 2.37 17.25
C GLU A 229 -19.50 1.57 15.93
N GLY A 230 -19.11 2.22 14.82
CA GLY A 230 -18.98 1.57 13.50
C GLY A 230 -20.12 1.77 12.50
N LYS A 231 -21.22 2.45 12.85
CA LYS A 231 -22.33 2.75 11.92
C LYS A 231 -22.30 4.15 11.30
N GLY A 232 -21.38 5.00 11.73
CA GLY A 232 -21.27 6.40 11.29
C GLY A 232 -20.39 6.67 10.06
N SER A 233 -19.99 5.68 9.26
CA SER A 233 -18.99 5.89 8.21
C SER A 233 -19.38 5.32 6.83
N GLY A 234 -19.99 6.16 5.99
CA GLY A 234 -20.01 6.02 4.52
C GLY A 234 -20.93 4.94 3.94
N ARG A 235 -21.25 5.07 2.64
CA ARG A 235 -21.79 3.93 1.88
C ARG A 235 -20.79 2.77 1.98
N PRO A 236 -21.24 1.51 2.12
CA PRO A 236 -20.35 0.35 2.02
C PRO A 236 -19.49 0.46 0.77
N LEU A 237 -18.22 0.05 0.86
CA LEU A 237 -17.29 0.07 -0.27
C LEU A 237 -17.92 -0.60 -1.50
N GLU A 238 -18.67 -1.67 -1.28
CA GLU A 238 -19.35 -2.48 -2.28
C GLU A 238 -20.50 -1.78 -3.01
N GLU A 239 -21.01 -0.66 -2.48
CA GLU A 239 -22.07 0.15 -3.08
C GLU A 239 -21.53 1.34 -3.90
N LEU A 240 -20.20 1.50 -3.97
CA LEU A 240 -19.60 2.50 -4.84
C LEU A 240 -19.80 2.16 -6.32
N PRO A 241 -19.93 3.17 -7.22
CA PRO A 241 -19.82 2.98 -8.65
C PRO A 241 -18.59 2.16 -9.04
N VAL A 242 -18.75 1.32 -10.06
CA VAL A 242 -17.70 0.37 -10.49
C VAL A 242 -16.40 1.08 -10.87
N GLU A 243 -16.49 2.30 -11.40
CA GLU A 243 -15.35 3.14 -11.75
C GLU A 243 -14.54 3.59 -10.51
N LEU A 244 -15.22 3.85 -9.39
CA LEU A 244 -14.56 4.18 -8.12
C LEU A 244 -13.92 2.94 -7.51
N LEU A 245 -14.61 1.79 -7.56
CA LEU A 245 -14.02 0.51 -7.13
C LEU A 245 -12.77 0.16 -7.93
N GLN A 246 -12.81 0.32 -9.26
CA GLN A 246 -11.66 0.12 -10.14
C GLN A 246 -10.52 1.10 -9.83
N SER A 247 -10.84 2.37 -9.55
CA SER A 247 -9.85 3.38 -9.15
C SER A 247 -9.18 3.05 -7.82
N ILE A 248 -9.95 2.55 -6.85
CA ILE A 248 -9.44 2.09 -5.54
C ILE A 248 -8.51 0.89 -5.74
N LEU A 249 -8.89 -0.09 -6.55
CA LEU A 249 -8.05 -1.24 -6.87
C LEU A 249 -6.77 -0.84 -7.62
N ALA A 250 -6.86 0.09 -8.57
CA ALA A 250 -5.70 0.64 -9.31
C ALA A 250 -4.73 1.44 -8.42
N ALA A 251 -5.22 1.92 -7.27
CA ALA A 251 -4.42 2.61 -6.25
C ALA A 251 -3.71 1.67 -5.28
N ALA A 252 -3.89 0.33 -5.40
CA ALA A 252 -3.19 -0.63 -4.55
C ALA A 252 -1.66 -0.41 -4.60
N PRO A 253 -0.97 -0.44 -3.44
CA PRO A 253 0.45 -0.13 -3.37
C PRO A 253 1.32 -1.20 -4.06
N ASP A 254 0.86 -2.45 -4.06
CA ASP A 254 1.57 -3.59 -4.62
C ASP A 254 0.62 -4.68 -5.11
N ILE A 255 1.18 -5.65 -5.82
CA ILE A 255 0.46 -6.78 -6.40
C ILE A 255 -0.18 -7.65 -5.32
N LYS A 256 0.46 -7.81 -4.15
CA LYS A 256 -0.08 -8.65 -3.05
C LYS A 256 -1.35 -8.04 -2.45
N THR A 257 -1.35 -6.72 -2.29
CA THR A 257 -2.48 -5.94 -1.78
C THR A 257 -3.63 -5.96 -2.77
N LEU A 258 -3.32 -5.82 -4.07
CA LEU A 258 -4.32 -5.98 -5.14
C LEU A 258 -4.93 -7.39 -5.10
N GLU A 259 -4.12 -8.43 -4.98
CA GLU A 259 -4.62 -9.81 -4.86
C GLU A 259 -5.53 -9.99 -3.65
N ALA A 260 -5.13 -9.50 -2.48
CA ALA A 260 -5.95 -9.59 -1.27
C ALA A 260 -7.30 -8.88 -1.44
N ALA A 261 -7.31 -7.67 -2.00
CA ALA A 261 -8.52 -6.90 -2.26
C ALA A 261 -9.46 -7.65 -3.23
N VAL A 262 -8.93 -8.17 -4.34
CA VAL A 262 -9.69 -8.94 -5.33
C VAL A 262 -10.26 -10.23 -4.74
N MET A 263 -9.59 -10.84 -3.78
CA MET A 263 -10.03 -12.07 -3.11
C MET A 263 -11.04 -11.84 -1.97
N THR A 264 -11.33 -10.59 -1.62
CA THR A 264 -12.19 -10.26 -0.46
C THR A 264 -13.67 -10.56 -0.73
N GLY A 265 -14.14 -10.41 -1.98
CA GLY A 265 -15.52 -10.76 -2.32
C GLY A 265 -15.90 -10.53 -3.78
N PRO A 266 -17.12 -10.96 -4.19
CA PRO A 266 -17.56 -10.92 -5.58
C PRO A 266 -17.62 -9.51 -6.18
N CYS A 267 -17.94 -8.48 -5.38
CA CYS A 267 -18.05 -7.10 -5.86
C CYS A 267 -16.70 -6.57 -6.39
N LEU A 268 -15.65 -6.60 -5.55
CA LEU A 268 -14.30 -6.19 -5.94
C LEU A 268 -13.72 -7.08 -7.04
N TYR A 269 -14.00 -8.38 -6.99
CA TYR A 269 -13.59 -9.31 -8.05
C TYR A 269 -14.22 -8.94 -9.41
N ASN A 270 -15.51 -8.62 -9.44
CA ASN A 270 -16.21 -8.25 -10.68
C ASN A 270 -15.73 -6.89 -11.20
N ALA A 271 -15.54 -5.91 -10.32
CA ALA A 271 -14.97 -4.61 -10.67
C ALA A 271 -13.57 -4.77 -11.29
N PHE A 272 -12.72 -5.60 -10.67
CA PHE A 272 -11.41 -5.97 -11.19
C PHE A 272 -11.50 -6.64 -12.56
N LYS A 273 -12.37 -7.65 -12.72
CA LYS A 273 -12.53 -8.39 -13.98
C LYS A 273 -12.98 -7.50 -15.13
N GLY A 274 -13.74 -6.44 -14.87
CA GLY A 274 -14.17 -5.47 -15.87
C GLY A 274 -13.06 -4.53 -16.38
N ALA A 275 -11.92 -4.41 -15.67
CA ALA A 275 -10.88 -3.43 -15.99
C ALA A 275 -9.46 -3.90 -15.59
N GLU A 276 -9.15 -5.18 -15.82
CA GLU A 276 -7.92 -5.82 -15.34
C GLU A 276 -6.64 -5.08 -15.77
N GLU A 277 -6.52 -4.70 -17.05
CA GLU A 277 -5.36 -3.94 -17.55
C GLU A 277 -5.22 -2.55 -16.93
N PHE A 278 -6.33 -1.81 -16.82
CA PHE A 278 -6.37 -0.49 -16.21
C PHE A 278 -5.92 -0.52 -14.74
N ILE A 279 -6.19 -1.62 -14.04
CA ILE A 279 -5.83 -1.79 -12.64
C ILE A 279 -4.40 -2.30 -12.48
N VAL A 280 -4.00 -3.34 -13.21
CA VAL A 280 -2.71 -4.01 -13.03
C VAL A 280 -1.54 -3.12 -13.45
N ARG A 281 -1.69 -2.38 -14.56
CA ARG A 281 -0.63 -1.52 -15.09
C ARG A 281 -0.09 -0.52 -14.05
N PRO A 282 -0.92 0.38 -13.45
CA PRO A 282 -0.43 1.33 -12.47
C PRO A 282 0.09 0.67 -11.19
N VAL A 283 -0.44 -0.50 -10.79
CA VAL A 283 0.05 -1.23 -9.60
C VAL A 283 1.48 -1.73 -9.82
N ILE A 284 1.79 -2.32 -10.99
CA ILE A 284 3.16 -2.74 -11.31
C ILE A 284 4.09 -1.52 -11.41
N LEU A 285 3.67 -0.48 -12.15
CA LEU A 285 4.49 0.73 -12.33
C LEU A 285 4.77 1.47 -11.02
N ARG A 286 3.91 1.30 -10.00
CA ARG A 286 4.09 1.86 -8.66
C ARG A 286 4.94 0.98 -7.74
N GLN A 287 4.79 -0.34 -7.83
CA GLN A 287 5.51 -1.28 -6.97
C GLN A 287 7.03 -1.24 -7.23
N PHE A 288 7.42 -1.09 -8.49
CA PHE A 288 8.83 -1.12 -8.90
C PHE A 288 9.38 0.28 -9.10
N ASP A 289 10.64 0.47 -8.75
CA ASP A 289 11.34 1.69 -9.07
C ASP A 289 11.43 1.91 -10.58
N THR A 290 11.29 3.16 -11.03
CA THR A 290 11.37 3.51 -12.45
C THR A 290 12.69 3.05 -13.08
N ASP A 291 13.78 3.05 -12.32
CA ASP A 291 15.11 2.64 -12.77
C ASP A 291 15.30 1.12 -12.81
N LEU A 292 14.29 0.34 -12.40
CA LEU A 292 14.28 -1.12 -12.45
C LEU A 292 13.21 -1.68 -13.38
N LEU A 293 12.22 -0.87 -13.80
CA LEU A 293 11.10 -1.35 -14.62
C LEU A 293 11.55 -2.04 -15.91
N HIS A 294 12.54 -1.48 -16.61
CA HIS A 294 13.08 -2.11 -17.81
C HIS A 294 13.64 -3.52 -17.50
N ASP A 295 14.45 -3.65 -16.46
CA ASP A 295 15.11 -4.91 -16.07
C ASP A 295 14.11 -5.98 -15.61
N VAL A 296 13.13 -5.57 -14.81
CA VAL A 296 12.04 -6.42 -14.31
C VAL A 296 11.24 -6.99 -15.48
N LEU A 297 10.80 -6.12 -16.39
CA LEU A 297 9.94 -6.51 -17.51
C LEU A 297 10.71 -7.28 -18.59
N ALA A 298 11.96 -6.91 -18.88
CA ALA A 298 12.83 -7.67 -19.78
C ALA A 298 13.08 -9.09 -19.26
N THR A 299 13.35 -9.24 -17.96
CA THR A 299 13.55 -10.55 -17.33
C THR A 299 12.28 -11.39 -17.46
N HIS A 300 11.11 -10.80 -17.16
CA HIS A 300 9.82 -11.49 -17.31
C HIS A 300 9.56 -11.90 -18.77
N ALA A 301 9.79 -11.00 -19.72
CA ALA A 301 9.62 -11.28 -21.15
C ALA A 301 10.55 -12.41 -21.62
N SER A 302 11.82 -12.40 -21.22
CA SER A 302 12.78 -13.44 -21.59
C SER A 302 12.40 -14.82 -21.04
N SER A 303 11.78 -14.87 -19.85
CA SER A 303 11.36 -16.13 -19.22
C SER A 303 10.23 -16.87 -19.95
N LYS A 304 9.51 -16.19 -20.87
CA LYS A 304 8.37 -16.78 -21.61
C LYS A 304 8.81 -17.66 -22.78
N ILE A 305 10.04 -17.54 -23.23
CA ILE A 305 10.56 -18.28 -24.38
C ILE A 305 11.37 -19.46 -23.87
N GLN A 306 10.92 -20.67 -24.21
CA GLN A 306 11.68 -21.89 -24.03
C GLN A 306 12.47 -22.18 -25.31
N ASP A 307 13.67 -22.76 -25.17
CA ASP A 307 14.52 -23.20 -26.29
C ASP A 307 14.82 -22.10 -27.32
N TRP A 308 15.47 -21.03 -26.89
CA TRP A 308 15.86 -19.89 -27.73
C TRP A 308 16.55 -20.29 -29.04
N SER A 309 16.40 -19.50 -30.10
CA SER A 309 17.31 -19.52 -31.25
C SER A 309 18.23 -18.30 -31.21
N ILE A 310 19.35 -18.33 -31.95
CA ILE A 310 20.25 -17.17 -32.06
C ILE A 310 19.50 -15.94 -32.60
N ASP A 311 18.69 -16.12 -33.66
CA ASP A 311 17.88 -15.04 -34.25
C ASP A 311 16.84 -14.47 -33.27
N GLN A 312 16.20 -15.31 -32.46
CA GLN A 312 15.30 -14.83 -31.41
C GLN A 312 16.04 -14.01 -30.36
N ALA A 313 17.22 -14.46 -29.96
CA ALA A 313 18.04 -13.79 -28.96
C ALA A 313 18.53 -12.41 -29.45
N GLU A 314 18.97 -12.31 -30.71
CA GLU A 314 19.34 -11.04 -31.36
C GLU A 314 18.14 -10.07 -31.46
N LYS A 315 16.96 -10.58 -31.85
CA LYS A 315 15.71 -9.79 -31.89
C LYS A 315 15.28 -9.30 -30.50
N PHE A 316 15.52 -10.08 -29.46
CA PHE A 316 15.24 -9.67 -28.08
C PHE A 316 16.23 -8.63 -27.56
N LEU A 317 17.51 -8.74 -27.91
CA LEU A 317 18.54 -7.81 -27.44
C LEU A 317 18.38 -6.39 -28.01
N THR A 318 17.84 -6.25 -29.22
CA THR A 318 17.64 -4.93 -29.84
C THR A 318 16.79 -3.99 -28.95
N PRO A 319 15.56 -4.35 -28.53
CA PRO A 319 14.78 -3.53 -27.59
C PRO A 319 15.35 -3.52 -26.16
N TYR A 320 16.14 -4.53 -25.77
CA TYR A 320 16.83 -4.56 -24.47
C TYR A 320 17.92 -3.51 -24.35
N PHE A 321 18.74 -3.31 -25.40
CA PHE A 321 19.74 -2.25 -25.41
C PHE A 321 19.13 -0.87 -25.59
N ALA A 322 17.97 -0.77 -26.27
CA ALA A 322 17.22 0.47 -26.40
C ALA A 322 16.39 0.81 -25.15
N ARG A 323 17.05 0.87 -23.98
CA ARG A 323 16.43 1.03 -22.66
C ARG A 323 15.43 2.18 -22.58
N ASP A 324 15.81 3.35 -23.11
CA ASP A 324 15.02 4.59 -23.08
C ASP A 324 13.74 4.56 -23.94
N GLN A 325 13.56 3.54 -24.78
CA GLN A 325 12.39 3.41 -25.65
C GLN A 325 11.21 2.68 -25.00
N HIS A 326 11.34 2.20 -23.75
CA HIS A 326 10.25 1.61 -22.96
C HIS A 326 9.50 0.43 -23.62
N HIS A 327 10.10 -0.26 -24.60
CA HIS A 327 9.50 -1.37 -25.35
C HIS A 327 8.84 -2.45 -24.49
N PHE A 328 9.46 -2.84 -23.38
CA PHE A 328 8.91 -3.87 -22.51
C PHE A 328 7.70 -3.40 -21.70
N VAL A 329 7.56 -2.10 -21.45
CA VAL A 329 6.34 -1.52 -20.85
C VAL A 329 5.21 -1.56 -21.88
N ASP A 330 5.50 -1.16 -23.12
CA ASP A 330 4.48 -1.07 -24.18
C ASP A 330 4.00 -2.44 -24.67
N SER A 331 4.88 -3.44 -24.65
CA SER A 331 4.56 -4.82 -25.06
C SER A 331 4.02 -5.71 -23.94
N MET A 332 3.96 -5.22 -22.70
CA MET A 332 3.52 -6.01 -21.56
C MET A 332 2.01 -6.29 -21.60
N GLU A 333 1.64 -7.57 -21.48
CA GLU A 333 0.25 -7.94 -21.17
C GLU A 333 -0.06 -7.64 -19.70
N TRP A 334 -0.80 -6.57 -19.44
CA TRP A 334 -1.19 -6.11 -18.10
C TRP A 334 -2.28 -6.98 -17.44
N LYS A 335 -1.98 -8.27 -17.24
CA LYS A 335 -2.87 -9.22 -16.54
C LYS A 335 -2.33 -9.56 -15.16
N LEU A 336 -3.21 -9.86 -14.22
CA LEU A 336 -2.82 -10.23 -12.85
C LEU A 336 -2.03 -11.54 -12.83
N SER A 337 -2.27 -12.46 -13.76
CA SER A 337 -1.45 -13.67 -13.92
C SER A 337 0.01 -13.35 -14.24
N GLN A 338 0.26 -12.33 -15.06
CA GLN A 338 1.60 -11.87 -15.40
C GLN A 338 2.22 -11.12 -14.22
N ALA A 339 1.46 -10.23 -13.57
CA ALA A 339 1.87 -9.51 -12.37
C ALA A 339 2.31 -10.48 -11.24
N ARG A 340 1.54 -11.56 -11.01
CA ARG A 340 1.89 -12.62 -10.05
C ARG A 340 3.23 -13.26 -10.33
N SER A 341 3.52 -13.55 -11.60
CA SER A 341 4.80 -14.13 -12.02
C SER A 341 5.96 -13.18 -11.71
N ILE A 342 5.80 -11.90 -12.08
CA ILE A 342 6.77 -10.84 -11.80
C ILE A 342 7.03 -10.72 -10.29
N ASN A 343 5.96 -10.60 -9.50
CA ASN A 343 6.04 -10.45 -8.04
C ASN A 343 6.73 -11.64 -7.36
N ARG A 344 6.44 -12.86 -7.84
CA ARG A 344 7.08 -14.09 -7.33
C ARG A 344 8.58 -14.08 -7.60
N PHE A 345 8.97 -13.69 -8.81
CA PHE A 345 10.38 -13.65 -9.19
C PHE A 345 11.13 -12.51 -8.48
N ASP A 346 10.52 -11.32 -8.36
CA ASP A 346 11.08 -10.23 -7.56
C ASP A 346 11.32 -10.65 -6.11
N GLY A 347 10.43 -11.44 -5.51
CA GLY A 347 10.67 -12.02 -4.18
C GLY A 347 11.94 -12.89 -4.09
N THR A 348 12.36 -13.52 -5.20
CA THR A 348 13.65 -14.23 -5.29
C THR A 348 14.82 -13.25 -5.45
N VAL A 349 14.66 -12.18 -6.24
CA VAL A 349 15.67 -11.13 -6.39
C VAL A 349 15.93 -10.44 -5.04
N GLN A 350 14.89 -9.96 -4.36
CA GLN A 350 15.02 -9.30 -3.05
C GLN A 350 15.66 -10.21 -1.99
N TYR A 351 15.34 -11.51 -2.02
CA TYR A 351 15.99 -12.50 -1.15
C TYR A 351 17.52 -12.51 -1.32
N PHE A 352 18.01 -12.43 -2.56
CA PHE A 352 19.44 -12.37 -2.81
C PHE A 352 20.04 -11.01 -2.53
N VAL A 353 19.34 -9.91 -2.89
CA VAL A 353 19.78 -8.54 -2.59
C VAL A 353 20.13 -8.39 -1.12
N ASP A 354 19.20 -8.76 -0.22
CA ASP A 354 19.41 -8.59 1.22
C ASP A 354 20.59 -9.42 1.73
N ARG A 355 20.74 -10.67 1.25
CA ARG A 355 21.81 -11.58 1.69
C ARG A 355 23.18 -11.20 1.14
N LEU A 356 23.25 -10.82 -0.13
CA LEU A 356 24.47 -10.39 -0.79
C LEU A 356 25.00 -9.10 -0.14
N ALA A 357 24.12 -8.10 0.03
CA ALA A 357 24.46 -6.84 0.68
C ALA A 357 24.91 -7.03 2.13
N THR A 358 24.13 -7.75 2.94
CA THR A 358 24.47 -8.00 4.35
C THR A 358 25.86 -8.63 4.46
N LYS A 359 26.15 -9.62 3.60
CA LYS A 359 27.44 -10.30 3.66
C LYS A 359 28.57 -9.38 3.19
N ALA A 360 28.40 -8.65 2.10
CA ALA A 360 29.42 -7.75 1.59
C ALA A 360 29.80 -6.68 2.63
N LEU A 361 28.80 -6.04 3.24
CA LEU A 361 29.02 -5.05 4.32
C LEU A 361 29.69 -5.67 5.56
N SER A 362 29.37 -6.93 5.90
CA SER A 362 30.03 -7.65 7.02
C SER A 362 31.50 -7.96 6.77
N ILE A 363 31.90 -8.14 5.51
CA ILE A 363 33.29 -8.46 5.18
C ILE A 363 34.14 -7.21 5.33
N TYR A 364 33.66 -6.07 4.81
CA TYR A 364 34.44 -4.83 4.87
C TYR A 364 34.71 -4.31 6.29
N THR A 365 33.71 -4.41 7.19
CA THR A 365 33.88 -4.06 8.61
C THR A 365 35.01 -4.84 9.28
N PHE A 366 35.25 -6.08 8.85
CA PHE A 366 36.38 -6.90 9.31
C PHE A 366 37.75 -6.39 8.82
N TRP A 367 37.86 -5.88 7.58
CA TRP A 367 39.14 -5.45 7.00
C TRP A 367 39.67 -4.13 7.58
N ASN A 368 38.79 -3.20 7.97
CA ASN A 368 39.20 -1.85 8.35
C ASN A 368 39.07 -1.53 9.84
N GLY A 369 38.54 -2.43 10.66
CA GLY A 369 38.36 -2.18 12.11
C GLY A 369 37.42 -1.01 12.44
N ILE A 370 36.82 -0.39 11.42
CA ILE A 370 35.83 0.67 11.55
C ILE A 370 34.49 -0.02 11.74
N MET A 371 33.96 0.07 12.96
CA MET A 371 32.53 -0.16 13.20
C MET A 371 31.77 1.02 12.60
N SER A 372 31.58 1.06 11.27
CA SER A 372 30.50 1.87 10.75
C SER A 372 29.23 1.18 11.25
N GLN A 373 28.49 1.86 12.13
CA GLN A 373 27.17 1.43 12.56
C GLN A 373 26.38 1.00 11.32
N GLY A 374 25.59 -0.08 11.39
CA GLY A 374 24.96 -0.73 10.24
C GLY A 374 24.08 0.20 9.39
N VAL A 375 24.70 1.05 8.57
CA VAL A 375 24.01 1.97 7.67
C VAL A 375 23.35 1.10 6.61
N PRO A 376 22.01 1.16 6.49
CA PRO A 376 21.30 0.36 5.51
C PRO A 376 21.77 0.71 4.09
N LEU A 377 21.44 -0.17 3.15
CA LEU A 377 21.60 0.12 1.73
C LEU A 377 20.85 1.40 1.37
N THR A 378 21.47 2.25 0.58
CA THR A 378 20.71 3.30 -0.10
C THR A 378 19.82 2.68 -1.17
N LYS A 379 18.86 3.48 -1.66
CA LYS A 379 17.99 3.09 -2.77
C LYS A 379 18.80 2.74 -4.03
N LEU A 380 19.84 3.51 -4.34
CA LEU A 380 20.68 3.30 -5.52
C LEU A 380 21.50 2.01 -5.40
N GLU A 381 22.11 1.75 -4.23
CA GLU A 381 22.86 0.52 -3.97
C GLU A 381 21.97 -0.72 -4.09
N ARG A 382 20.77 -0.66 -3.51
CA ARG A 382 19.76 -1.72 -3.67
C ARG A 382 19.41 -1.93 -5.13
N ASN A 383 19.15 -0.85 -5.88
CA ASN A 383 18.82 -0.92 -7.30
C ASN A 383 19.96 -1.50 -8.15
N ARG A 384 21.23 -1.18 -7.89
CA ARG A 384 22.37 -1.77 -8.63
C ARG A 384 22.45 -3.28 -8.45
N ILE A 385 22.29 -3.76 -7.21
CA ILE A 385 22.29 -5.20 -6.92
C ILE A 385 21.09 -5.86 -7.59
N SER A 386 19.89 -5.29 -7.46
CA SER A 386 18.67 -5.79 -8.13
C SER A 386 18.84 -5.86 -9.65
N ARG A 387 19.32 -4.79 -10.28
CA ARG A 387 19.56 -4.71 -11.74
C ARG A 387 20.54 -5.78 -12.20
N SER A 388 21.63 -5.98 -11.46
CA SER A 388 22.63 -7.02 -11.76
C SER A 388 22.05 -8.42 -11.69
N LEU A 389 21.15 -8.68 -10.74
CA LEU A 389 20.44 -9.96 -10.60
C LEU A 389 19.40 -10.18 -11.71
N TYR A 390 18.64 -9.15 -12.11
CA TYR A 390 17.74 -9.23 -13.27
C TYR A 390 18.50 -9.46 -14.57
N ARG A 391 19.62 -8.75 -14.76
CA ARG A 391 20.53 -8.95 -15.90
C ARG A 391 21.09 -10.37 -15.90
N PHE A 392 21.51 -10.88 -14.75
CA PHE A 392 21.96 -12.26 -14.59
C PHE A 392 20.90 -13.26 -15.02
N GLU A 393 19.65 -13.12 -14.55
CA GLU A 393 18.57 -14.02 -14.95
C GLU A 393 18.26 -13.94 -16.44
N THR A 394 18.20 -12.73 -17.00
CA THR A 394 17.98 -12.51 -18.43
C THR A 394 19.07 -13.22 -19.24
N PHE A 395 20.33 -13.10 -18.82
CA PHE A 395 21.45 -13.83 -19.44
C PHE A 395 21.25 -15.35 -19.33
N CYS A 396 20.88 -15.88 -18.16
CA CYS A 396 20.62 -17.31 -17.96
C CYS A 396 19.48 -17.80 -18.86
N ASN A 397 18.40 -17.03 -19.04
CA ASN A 397 17.27 -17.40 -19.91
C ASN A 397 17.72 -17.56 -21.37
N LEU A 398 18.60 -16.68 -21.85
CA LEU A 398 19.10 -16.73 -23.22
C LEU A 398 20.21 -17.78 -23.44
N TYR A 399 20.93 -18.16 -22.37
CA TYR A 399 22.18 -18.94 -22.44
C TYR A 399 22.11 -20.32 -23.11
N PRO A 400 21.11 -21.20 -22.87
CA PRO A 400 21.11 -22.58 -23.38
C PRO A 400 21.33 -22.69 -24.89
N SER A 401 20.88 -21.67 -25.62
CA SER A 401 20.98 -21.56 -27.07
C SER A 401 22.05 -20.56 -27.54
N TRP A 402 22.41 -19.58 -26.70
CA TRP A 402 23.46 -18.60 -26.98
C TRP A 402 24.87 -19.12 -26.65
N LYS A 403 25.07 -20.20 -25.89
CA LYS A 403 26.43 -20.64 -25.49
C LYS A 403 27.47 -20.74 -26.62
N TYR A 404 27.05 -21.08 -27.85
CA TYR A 404 27.93 -21.12 -29.02
C TYR A 404 28.14 -19.74 -29.65
N ALA A 405 27.10 -18.89 -29.68
CA ALA A 405 27.20 -17.52 -30.14
C ALA A 405 27.98 -16.61 -29.15
N LEU A 406 28.09 -17.01 -27.88
CA LEU A 406 29.01 -16.41 -26.90
C LEU A 406 30.48 -16.70 -27.23
N ARG A 407 30.76 -17.66 -28.13
CA ARG A 407 32.11 -17.91 -28.65
C ARG A 407 32.33 -17.28 -30.02
N SER A 408 31.37 -16.51 -30.53
CA SER A 408 31.42 -15.77 -31.80
C SER A 408 31.19 -14.26 -31.59
N ASP A 409 31.21 -13.47 -32.67
CA ASP A 409 31.12 -12.01 -32.63
C ASP A 409 29.84 -11.48 -31.94
N THR A 410 28.73 -12.21 -32.02
CA THR A 410 27.46 -11.82 -31.38
C THR A 410 27.55 -11.79 -29.84
N GLY A 411 28.35 -12.67 -29.22
CA GLY A 411 28.59 -12.63 -27.77
C GLY A 411 29.38 -11.41 -27.32
N LYS A 412 30.34 -10.98 -28.14
CA LYS A 412 31.10 -9.74 -27.95
C LYS A 412 30.17 -8.53 -27.98
N LEU A 413 29.19 -8.52 -28.89
CA LEU A 413 28.16 -7.48 -28.97
C LEU A 413 27.38 -7.32 -27.65
N TYR A 414 27.07 -8.41 -26.93
CA TYR A 414 26.32 -8.30 -25.68
C TYR A 414 27.11 -7.54 -24.60
N ILE A 415 28.39 -7.84 -24.42
CA ILE A 415 29.24 -7.23 -23.39
C ILE A 415 29.62 -5.80 -23.73
N ASP A 416 29.91 -5.53 -25.00
CA ASP A 416 30.32 -4.20 -25.48
C ASP A 416 29.18 -3.17 -25.41
N ASN A 417 27.92 -3.59 -25.18
CA ASN A 417 26.78 -2.69 -24.91
C ASN A 417 26.73 -2.16 -23.46
N PHE A 418 27.61 -2.63 -22.57
CA PHE A 418 27.66 -2.22 -21.17
C PHE A 418 29.02 -1.63 -20.83
N ALA A 419 29.01 -0.66 -19.92
CA ALA A 419 30.26 -0.14 -19.38
C ALA A 419 31.01 -1.22 -18.58
N PRO A 420 32.34 -1.13 -18.46
CA PRO A 420 33.15 -2.11 -17.75
C PRO A 420 32.71 -2.37 -16.30
N TRP A 421 32.30 -1.34 -15.56
CA TRP A 421 31.80 -1.49 -14.19
C TRP A 421 30.44 -2.19 -14.13
N GLU A 422 29.57 -2.02 -15.12
CA GLU A 422 28.29 -2.76 -15.21
C GLU A 422 28.52 -4.25 -15.48
N ASN A 423 29.54 -4.57 -16.29
CA ASN A 423 30.00 -5.95 -16.48
C ASN A 423 30.63 -6.52 -15.20
N GLU A 424 31.44 -5.74 -14.49
CA GLU A 424 31.99 -6.16 -13.18
C GLU A 424 30.88 -6.35 -12.14
N GLN A 425 29.81 -5.57 -12.18
CA GLN A 425 28.63 -5.75 -11.31
C GLN A 425 27.97 -7.11 -11.53
N LEU A 426 27.78 -7.50 -12.80
CA LEU A 426 27.27 -8.83 -13.16
C LEU A 426 28.19 -9.94 -12.65
N VAL A 427 29.52 -9.79 -12.81
CA VAL A 427 30.50 -10.77 -12.32
C VAL A 427 30.47 -10.86 -10.79
N CYS A 428 30.38 -9.73 -10.08
CA CYS A 428 30.28 -9.68 -8.62
C CYS A 428 29.10 -10.50 -8.09
N VAL A 429 27.91 -10.33 -8.68
CA VAL A 429 26.73 -11.10 -8.25
C VAL A 429 26.87 -12.57 -8.63
N SER A 430 27.33 -12.91 -9.83
CA SER A 430 27.51 -14.30 -10.26
C SER A 430 28.51 -15.06 -9.38
N GLU A 431 29.66 -14.46 -9.09
CA GLU A 431 30.69 -15.06 -8.24
C GLU A 431 30.20 -15.21 -6.80
N SER A 432 29.45 -14.23 -6.29
CA SER A 432 28.85 -14.33 -4.96
C SER A 432 27.76 -15.40 -4.90
N LEU A 433 26.92 -15.51 -5.92
CA LEU A 433 25.91 -16.56 -6.03
C LEU A 433 26.56 -17.95 -5.97
N TYR A 434 27.62 -18.13 -6.75
CA TYR A 434 28.39 -19.37 -6.78
C TYR A 434 29.05 -19.68 -5.44
N THR A 435 29.91 -18.77 -4.95
CA THR A 435 30.75 -19.03 -3.77
C THR A 435 29.96 -19.11 -2.46
N LYS A 436 28.78 -18.47 -2.37
CA LYS A 436 28.02 -18.38 -1.12
C LYS A 436 26.84 -19.34 -1.03
N PHE A 437 26.24 -19.71 -2.17
CA PHE A 437 25.03 -20.52 -2.17
C PHE A 437 25.21 -21.89 -2.83
N ILE A 438 26.01 -21.97 -3.91
CA ILE A 438 26.20 -23.22 -4.64
C ILE A 438 27.39 -24.01 -4.07
N LEU A 439 28.59 -23.45 -4.13
CA LEU A 439 29.84 -24.13 -3.75
C LEU A 439 29.80 -24.72 -2.32
N PRO A 440 29.28 -24.03 -1.29
CA PRO A 440 29.24 -24.59 0.07
C PRO A 440 28.44 -25.88 0.18
N VAL A 441 27.42 -26.07 -0.66
CA VAL A 441 26.61 -27.30 -0.68
C VAL A 441 27.43 -28.47 -1.21
N PHE A 442 28.23 -28.24 -2.25
CA PHE A 442 29.11 -29.26 -2.84
C PHE A 442 30.32 -29.58 -1.96
N LEU A 443 30.75 -28.64 -1.13
CA LEU A 443 31.81 -28.84 -0.14
C LEU A 443 31.30 -29.48 1.17
N ASP A 444 29.98 -29.69 1.34
CA ASP A 444 29.43 -30.29 2.55
C ASP A 444 29.82 -31.78 2.66
N PRO A 445 30.53 -32.19 3.73
CA PRO A 445 30.93 -33.59 3.94
C PRO A 445 29.75 -34.58 3.96
N LYS A 446 28.54 -34.15 4.36
CA LYS A 446 27.38 -35.02 4.43
C LYS A 446 26.84 -35.41 3.04
N LEU A 447 26.98 -34.53 2.04
CA LEU A 447 26.65 -34.86 0.64
C LEU A 447 27.63 -35.92 0.10
N SER A 448 28.92 -35.80 0.48
CA SER A 448 29.96 -36.74 0.06
C SER A 448 29.74 -38.17 0.59
N SER A 449 29.07 -38.32 1.74
CA SER A 449 28.84 -39.59 2.44
C SER A 449 27.52 -40.29 2.07
N ASN A 450 26.54 -39.57 1.51
CA ASN A 450 25.22 -40.08 1.14
C ASN A 450 24.96 -39.97 -0.37
N ARG A 451 25.97 -40.30 -1.19
CA ARG A 451 25.88 -40.16 -2.65
C ARG A 451 24.77 -41.04 -3.22
N PRO A 452 23.95 -40.53 -4.16
CA PRO A 452 22.94 -41.31 -4.86
C PRO A 452 23.51 -42.59 -5.49
N GLU A 453 22.76 -43.69 -5.41
CA GLU A 453 23.00 -44.82 -6.31
C GLU A 453 22.68 -44.43 -7.77
N PRO A 454 23.45 -44.99 -8.72
CA PRO A 454 23.42 -44.67 -10.14
C PRO A 454 22.13 -45.14 -10.84
N ILE A 455 21.58 -44.32 -11.75
CA ILE A 455 20.35 -44.64 -12.51
C ILE A 455 20.69 -45.64 -13.63
N PRO A 456 20.07 -46.84 -13.70
CA PRO A 456 20.45 -47.91 -14.63
C PRO A 456 20.27 -47.61 -16.13
N GLN A 457 19.55 -46.55 -16.50
CA GLN A 457 19.12 -46.30 -17.88
C GLN A 457 19.88 -45.19 -18.63
N LYS A 458 20.93 -44.59 -18.04
CA LYS A 458 21.82 -43.63 -18.73
C LYS A 458 23.28 -44.07 -18.59
N PRO A 459 24.12 -43.97 -19.65
CA PRO A 459 25.51 -44.43 -19.60
C PRO A 459 26.29 -43.78 -18.45
N TRP A 460 26.89 -44.62 -17.61
CA TRP A 460 27.61 -44.32 -16.37
C TRP A 460 28.64 -43.17 -16.44
N SER A 461 29.26 -42.95 -17.60
CA SER A 461 30.45 -42.10 -17.73
C SER A 461 30.20 -40.60 -17.92
N ILE A 462 28.96 -40.17 -18.19
CA ILE A 462 28.64 -38.77 -18.56
C ILE A 462 27.85 -38.02 -17.47
N PHE A 463 27.07 -38.72 -16.63
CA PHE A 463 26.14 -38.03 -15.71
C PHE A 463 26.74 -37.71 -14.33
N GLN A 464 27.53 -38.63 -13.75
CA GLN A 464 28.10 -38.44 -12.42
C GLN A 464 29.37 -37.58 -12.43
N SER A 465 30.01 -37.43 -13.58
CA SER A 465 31.25 -36.66 -13.75
C SER A 465 31.05 -35.19 -14.11
N TYR A 466 29.84 -34.72 -14.45
CA TYR A 466 29.64 -33.34 -14.93
C TYR A 466 28.94 -32.42 -13.92
N VAL A 467 27.85 -32.87 -13.31
CA VAL A 467 27.10 -32.09 -12.30
C VAL A 467 27.86 -32.03 -10.96
N GLU A 468 28.59 -33.10 -10.62
CA GLU A 468 29.45 -33.15 -9.43
C GLU A 468 30.84 -32.51 -9.66
N ALA A 469 31.37 -32.49 -10.89
CA ALA A 469 32.72 -31.94 -11.16
C ALA A 469 32.75 -30.44 -11.46
N TYR A 470 31.63 -29.84 -11.88
CA TYR A 470 31.55 -28.41 -12.18
C TYR A 470 30.34 -27.73 -11.52
N PRO A 471 30.40 -27.47 -10.20
CA PRO A 471 29.32 -26.82 -9.47
C PRO A 471 28.92 -25.45 -10.04
N GLU A 472 29.83 -24.77 -10.73
CA GLU A 472 29.57 -23.45 -11.37
C GLU A 472 28.51 -23.52 -12.48
N SER A 473 28.30 -24.68 -13.11
CA SER A 473 27.28 -24.87 -14.14
C SER A 473 25.85 -24.62 -13.63
N HIS A 474 25.61 -24.74 -12.33
CA HIS A 474 24.32 -24.44 -11.72
C HIS A 474 23.93 -22.95 -11.77
N LEU A 475 24.88 -22.04 -12.03
CA LEU A 475 24.56 -20.64 -12.26
C LEU A 475 23.63 -20.46 -13.47
N PHE A 476 23.84 -21.23 -14.55
CA PHE A 476 23.05 -21.11 -15.78
C PHE A 476 21.58 -21.53 -15.63
N SER A 477 21.21 -22.16 -14.50
CA SER A 477 19.83 -22.53 -14.20
C SER A 477 19.01 -21.39 -13.57
N GLY A 478 19.60 -20.21 -13.38
CA GLY A 478 18.91 -19.01 -12.91
C GLY A 478 18.70 -18.93 -11.40
N LEU A 479 18.28 -17.76 -10.93
CA LEU A 479 18.13 -17.39 -9.52
C LEU A 479 17.11 -18.27 -8.79
N THR A 480 16.01 -18.65 -9.45
CA THR A 480 15.01 -19.52 -8.82
C THR A 480 15.61 -20.88 -8.48
N HIS A 481 16.47 -21.42 -9.34
CA HIS A 481 17.22 -22.66 -9.07
C HIS A 481 18.24 -22.45 -7.94
N ILE A 482 19.03 -21.38 -8.02
CA ILE A 482 20.06 -21.08 -7.01
C ILE A 482 19.44 -20.89 -5.61
N ARG A 483 18.24 -20.30 -5.53
CA ARG A 483 17.52 -20.09 -4.27
C ARG A 483 17.17 -21.41 -3.57
N ARG A 484 17.00 -22.50 -4.31
CA ARG A 484 16.75 -23.83 -3.72
C ARG A 484 17.94 -24.29 -2.88
N PHE A 485 19.17 -24.13 -3.38
CA PHE A 485 20.39 -24.39 -2.60
C PHE A 485 20.48 -23.52 -1.33
N ALA A 486 19.98 -22.29 -1.40
CA ALA A 486 20.03 -21.36 -0.28
C ALA A 486 18.98 -21.64 0.83
N LEU A 487 17.80 -22.13 0.45
CA LEU A 487 16.69 -22.42 1.38
C LEU A 487 16.83 -23.79 2.06
N GLU A 488 17.49 -24.75 1.42
CA GLU A 488 17.60 -26.14 1.90
C GLU A 488 18.79 -26.35 2.86
N LYS A 489 19.45 -25.27 3.30
CA LYS A 489 20.70 -25.32 4.08
C LYS A 489 20.57 -25.92 5.50
N ASP A 490 19.35 -26.07 6.02
CA ASP A 490 19.11 -26.54 7.40
C ASP A 490 18.23 -27.81 7.55
N THR A 491 17.66 -28.38 6.48
CA THR A 491 16.93 -29.67 6.61
C THR A 491 16.90 -30.47 5.31
N ASP A 492 17.37 -31.71 5.42
CA ASP A 492 17.25 -32.84 4.51
C ASP A 492 18.12 -32.84 3.23
N LEU A 493 19.32 -33.45 3.33
CA LEU A 493 20.25 -33.72 2.23
C LEU A 493 19.61 -34.45 1.03
N GLN A 494 18.50 -35.15 1.25
CA GLN A 494 17.73 -35.79 0.19
C GLN A 494 17.06 -34.78 -0.75
N GLN A 495 16.62 -33.62 -0.24
CA GLN A 495 16.01 -32.55 -1.06
C GLN A 495 17.08 -31.88 -1.92
N ILE A 496 18.25 -31.59 -1.35
CA ILE A 496 19.41 -31.06 -2.09
C ILE A 496 19.85 -32.04 -3.18
N ALA A 497 19.93 -33.33 -2.87
CA ALA A 497 20.22 -34.36 -3.87
C ALA A 497 19.17 -34.41 -4.98
N GLN A 498 17.89 -34.12 -4.70
CA GLN A 498 16.85 -33.98 -5.70
C GLN A 498 17.01 -32.70 -6.56
N VAL A 499 17.44 -31.57 -5.98
CA VAL A 499 17.79 -30.35 -6.74
C VAL A 499 18.88 -30.65 -7.77
N VAL A 500 19.95 -31.33 -7.33
CA VAL A 500 21.07 -31.74 -8.19
C VAL A 500 20.60 -32.73 -9.26
N ARG A 501 19.83 -33.76 -8.91
CA ARG A 501 19.30 -34.77 -9.86
C ARG A 501 18.31 -34.21 -10.89
N GLY A 502 17.54 -33.19 -10.53
CA GLY A 502 16.55 -32.55 -11.39
C GLY A 502 17.12 -31.48 -12.34
N THR A 503 18.41 -31.14 -12.21
CA THR A 503 19.05 -30.14 -13.07
C THR A 503 19.31 -30.74 -14.45
N ARG A 504 18.71 -30.14 -15.48
CA ARG A 504 18.90 -30.56 -16.89
C ARG A 504 20.19 -29.94 -17.42
N VAL A 505 21.21 -30.76 -17.68
CA VAL A 505 22.54 -30.32 -18.15
C VAL A 505 22.74 -30.68 -19.64
N ASP A 506 21.67 -30.59 -20.43
CA ASP A 506 21.72 -30.98 -21.84
C ASP A 506 22.66 -30.03 -22.62
N GLY A 507 23.84 -30.53 -22.96
CA GLY A 507 24.83 -29.87 -23.81
C GLY A 507 25.64 -28.75 -23.16
N MET A 508 25.63 -28.57 -21.83
CA MET A 508 26.59 -27.67 -21.18
C MET A 508 27.95 -28.36 -21.15
N GLY A 509 28.93 -27.83 -21.87
CA GLY A 509 30.30 -28.33 -21.83
C GLY A 509 30.97 -27.97 -20.49
N VAL A 510 32.30 -28.00 -20.46
CA VAL A 510 33.14 -27.48 -19.36
C VAL A 510 33.08 -25.94 -19.35
N ASP A 511 31.87 -25.41 -19.22
CA ASP A 511 31.54 -23.99 -19.35
C ASP A 511 31.44 -23.39 -17.95
N SER A 512 32.09 -22.25 -17.77
CA SER A 512 32.16 -21.53 -16.50
C SER A 512 31.66 -20.14 -16.78
N PHE A 513 30.58 -19.73 -16.13
CA PHE A 513 29.94 -18.43 -16.34
C PHE A 513 30.98 -17.31 -16.31
N ILE A 514 31.86 -17.33 -15.31
CA ILE A 514 32.88 -16.28 -15.13
C ILE A 514 33.97 -16.41 -16.20
N LYS A 515 34.44 -17.62 -16.52
CA LYS A 515 35.47 -17.80 -17.55
C LYS A 515 34.96 -17.48 -18.95
N ASP A 516 33.72 -17.81 -19.28
CA ASP A 516 33.14 -17.51 -20.59
C ASP A 516 32.91 -16.01 -20.75
N MET A 517 32.55 -15.29 -19.68
CA MET A 517 32.54 -13.82 -19.68
C MET A 517 33.93 -13.22 -19.94
N THR A 518 35.01 -13.78 -19.35
CA THR A 518 36.38 -13.29 -19.62
C THR A 518 36.87 -13.55 -21.04
N ARG A 519 36.38 -14.61 -21.71
CA ARG A 519 36.76 -14.94 -23.10
C ARG A 519 36.27 -13.90 -24.11
N LEU A 520 35.28 -13.09 -23.75
CA LEU A 520 34.62 -12.10 -24.60
C LEU A 520 35.36 -10.76 -24.73
N LEU A 521 36.32 -10.48 -23.85
CA LEU A 521 37.02 -9.18 -23.78
C LEU A 521 37.98 -8.89 -24.94
N GLY A 522 38.08 -9.79 -25.93
CA GLY A 522 39.04 -9.67 -27.02
C GLY A 522 40.49 -9.87 -26.55
N ARG A 523 41.40 -10.05 -27.51
CA ARG A 523 42.85 -10.17 -27.24
C ARG A 523 43.63 -8.91 -27.62
N ASP A 524 42.92 -7.86 -28.03
CA ASP A 524 43.53 -6.63 -28.53
C ASP A 524 44.25 -5.92 -27.39
N GLU A 525 45.53 -5.62 -27.60
CA GLU A 525 46.33 -4.88 -26.63
C GLU A 525 45.85 -3.42 -26.56
N SER A 526 45.77 -2.89 -25.35
CA SER A 526 45.53 -1.48 -25.06
C SER A 526 46.64 -0.98 -24.13
N PRO A 527 46.84 0.34 -24.02
CA PRO A 527 47.55 0.91 -22.87
C PRO A 527 46.90 0.48 -21.55
N ASP A 528 47.60 0.69 -20.44
CA ASP A 528 46.96 0.63 -19.12
C ASP A 528 45.99 1.81 -18.95
N LEU A 529 44.90 1.61 -18.20
CA LEU A 529 43.84 2.60 -18.01
C LEU A 529 44.37 3.98 -17.58
N ASN A 530 45.38 4.03 -16.72
CA ASN A 530 45.99 5.27 -16.26
C ASN A 530 46.73 6.07 -17.35
N ASN A 531 47.00 5.44 -18.50
CA ASN A 531 47.68 6.02 -19.65
C ASN A 531 46.72 6.32 -20.81
N PHE A 532 45.39 6.20 -20.60
CA PHE A 532 44.40 6.48 -21.64
C PHE A 532 44.41 7.96 -22.05
N SER A 533 44.52 8.20 -23.36
CA SER A 533 44.16 9.47 -23.97
C SER A 533 42.63 9.64 -24.07
N PRO A 534 42.09 10.84 -24.34
CA PRO A 534 40.66 11.02 -24.63
C PRO A 534 40.17 10.12 -25.77
N GLU A 535 41.00 9.87 -26.79
CA GLU A 535 40.70 8.95 -27.89
C GLU A 535 40.67 7.49 -27.43
N ASP A 536 41.56 7.09 -26.52
CA ASP A 536 41.52 5.76 -25.90
C ASP A 536 40.28 5.58 -25.03
N GLU A 537 39.87 6.62 -24.31
CA GLU A 537 38.67 6.63 -23.48
C GLU A 537 37.41 6.35 -24.33
N GLU A 538 37.22 7.10 -25.43
CA GLU A 538 36.09 6.91 -26.36
C GLU A 538 36.13 5.54 -27.05
N LYS A 539 37.33 5.03 -27.35
CA LYS A 539 37.51 3.76 -28.05
C LYS A 539 37.33 2.54 -27.16
N TYR A 540 37.82 2.60 -25.92
CA TYR A 540 37.95 1.43 -25.06
C TYR A 540 36.96 1.39 -23.89
N ILE A 541 36.29 2.49 -23.56
CA ILE A 541 35.25 2.55 -22.51
C ILE A 541 33.90 2.82 -23.16
N PRO A 542 33.06 1.77 -23.36
CA PRO A 542 31.68 1.95 -23.79
C PRO A 542 30.91 2.86 -22.84
N GLN A 543 29.97 3.63 -23.39
CA GLN A 543 29.02 4.41 -22.60
C GLN A 543 28.19 3.48 -21.71
N PRO A 544 27.85 3.92 -20.48
CA PRO A 544 27.06 3.10 -19.58
C PRO A 544 25.66 2.88 -20.13
N TRP A 545 25.19 1.63 -20.06
CA TRP A 545 23.85 1.25 -20.47
C TRP A 545 22.78 1.85 -19.55
N PHE A 546 23.07 1.91 -18.25
CA PHE A 546 22.29 2.66 -17.28
C PHE A 546 23.01 3.96 -16.89
N ARG A 547 22.34 5.10 -17.05
CA ARG A 547 22.84 6.41 -16.60
C ARG A 547 22.72 6.53 -15.08
N ASP A 548 23.70 5.98 -14.38
CA ASP A 548 23.76 6.05 -12.91
C ASP A 548 23.98 7.51 -12.46
N PRO A 549 23.11 8.06 -11.59
CA PRO A 549 23.28 9.43 -11.09
C PRO A 549 24.45 9.58 -10.10
N ASP A 550 25.00 8.48 -9.60
CA ASP A 550 26.13 8.47 -8.66
C ASP A 550 27.35 7.79 -9.30
N SER A 551 28.52 8.43 -9.17
CA SER A 551 29.77 8.01 -9.82
C SER A 551 30.49 6.88 -9.11
N GLY A 552 30.03 6.46 -7.93
CA GLY A 552 30.70 5.49 -7.06
C GLY A 552 31.14 4.21 -7.78
N PRO A 553 30.25 3.52 -8.52
CA PRO A 553 30.58 2.31 -9.27
C PRO A 553 31.72 2.50 -10.28
N GLU A 554 31.71 3.61 -11.03
CA GLU A 554 32.74 3.92 -12.01
C GLU A 554 34.05 4.28 -11.33
N ASP A 555 34.02 5.17 -10.33
CA ASP A 555 35.21 5.66 -9.64
C ASP A 555 36.00 4.54 -8.97
N ILE A 556 35.30 3.64 -8.27
CA ILE A 556 35.95 2.52 -7.60
C ILE A 556 36.43 1.45 -8.57
N TRP A 557 35.72 1.29 -9.69
CA TRP A 557 36.18 0.45 -10.79
C TRP A 557 37.46 1.01 -11.41
N ARG A 558 37.53 2.31 -11.69
CA ARG A 558 38.74 2.96 -12.22
C ARG A 558 39.91 2.80 -11.26
N TRP A 559 39.69 3.05 -9.97
CA TRP A 559 40.69 2.83 -8.92
C TRP A 559 41.22 1.38 -8.90
N ALA A 560 40.33 0.39 -9.05
CA ALA A 560 40.73 -1.02 -9.06
C ALA A 560 41.51 -1.42 -10.33
N ASN A 561 41.36 -0.70 -11.44
CA ASN A 561 41.83 -1.11 -12.77
C ASN A 561 42.88 -0.17 -13.39
N LEU A 562 43.41 0.82 -12.67
CA LEU A 562 44.41 1.79 -13.15
C LEU A 562 45.56 1.18 -13.97
N TRP A 563 46.07 0.04 -13.53
CA TRP A 563 47.25 -0.64 -14.10
C TRP A 563 46.86 -1.84 -14.96
N ARG A 564 45.69 -1.79 -15.58
CA ARG A 564 45.18 -2.89 -16.42
C ARG A 564 44.87 -2.40 -17.81
N GLN A 565 45.10 -3.30 -18.75
CA GLN A 565 44.62 -3.20 -20.12
C GLN A 565 43.14 -3.64 -20.23
N ARG A 566 42.48 -3.27 -21.34
CA ARG A 566 41.07 -3.57 -21.63
C ARG A 566 40.70 -5.04 -21.42
N LYS A 567 41.59 -5.96 -21.78
CA LYS A 567 41.39 -7.41 -21.63
C LYS A 567 41.20 -7.89 -20.18
N HIS A 568 41.42 -7.02 -19.19
CA HIS A 568 41.26 -7.29 -17.76
C HIS A 568 40.30 -6.32 -17.05
N PHE A 569 39.50 -5.56 -17.80
CA PHE A 569 38.60 -4.56 -17.24
C PHE A 569 37.46 -5.12 -16.39
N PHE A 570 37.09 -6.38 -16.57
CA PHE A 570 36.19 -7.08 -15.65
C PHE A 570 36.61 -8.54 -15.51
N ALA A 571 36.13 -9.19 -14.45
CA ALA A 571 36.43 -10.57 -14.09
C ALA A 571 37.93 -10.89 -13.97
N ALA A 572 38.77 -9.88 -13.71
CA ALA A 572 40.19 -10.09 -13.48
C ALA A 572 40.42 -10.93 -12.22
N GLY A 573 41.30 -11.93 -12.31
CA GLY A 573 41.61 -12.85 -11.20
C GLY A 573 42.06 -12.12 -9.94
N SER A 574 43.00 -11.18 -10.08
CA SER A 574 43.49 -10.35 -8.97
C SER A 574 42.45 -9.43 -8.31
N ALA A 575 41.25 -9.26 -8.88
CA ALA A 575 40.16 -8.49 -8.25
C ALA A 575 39.14 -9.37 -7.50
N GLN A 576 39.40 -10.67 -7.37
CA GLN A 576 38.51 -11.62 -6.69
C GLN A 576 38.23 -11.24 -5.22
N ASP A 577 39.24 -10.76 -4.51
CA ASP A 577 39.13 -10.23 -3.14
C ASP A 577 38.17 -9.05 -3.04
N LEU A 578 38.21 -8.13 -4.00
CA LEU A 578 37.30 -6.98 -4.08
C LEU A 578 35.87 -7.39 -4.42
N ARG A 579 35.68 -8.38 -5.30
CA ARG A 579 34.35 -8.87 -5.70
C ARG A 579 33.58 -9.50 -4.55
N VAL A 580 34.27 -10.06 -3.56
CA VAL A 580 33.65 -10.56 -2.32
C VAL A 580 32.95 -9.44 -1.52
N TRP A 581 33.41 -8.19 -1.68
CA TRP A 581 32.77 -6.98 -1.13
C TRP A 581 31.78 -6.32 -2.11
N LEU A 582 31.53 -6.91 -3.28
CA LEU A 582 30.68 -6.30 -4.32
C LEU A 582 31.09 -4.85 -4.62
N PHE A 583 32.40 -4.59 -4.70
CA PHE A 583 32.99 -3.25 -4.62
C PHE A 583 32.38 -2.20 -5.58
N VAL A 584 31.87 -2.62 -6.75
CA VAL A 584 31.22 -1.76 -7.76
C VAL A 584 29.72 -1.51 -7.54
N MET A 585 29.16 -1.87 -6.37
CA MET A 585 27.74 -1.66 -6.04
C MET A 585 27.48 -0.42 -5.19
N TRP A 586 28.53 0.17 -4.61
CA TRP A 586 28.41 1.16 -3.54
C TRP A 586 28.33 2.58 -4.05
N ASP A 587 27.58 3.41 -3.34
CA ASP A 587 27.52 4.84 -3.62
C ASP A 587 28.85 5.53 -3.35
N ARG A 588 29.09 6.64 -4.04
CA ARG A 588 30.30 7.45 -3.88
C ARG A 588 30.54 7.87 -2.44
N TRP A 589 29.50 8.33 -1.73
CA TRP A 589 29.62 8.78 -0.35
C TRP A 589 30.13 7.64 0.57
N ARG A 590 29.67 6.40 0.35
CA ARG A 590 30.10 5.24 1.14
C ARG A 590 31.56 4.95 0.85
N ILE A 591 31.96 4.99 -0.42
CA ILE A 591 33.35 4.77 -0.83
C ILE A 591 34.29 5.81 -0.19
N ASP A 592 33.87 7.07 -0.14
CA ASP A 592 34.62 8.18 0.46
C ASP A 592 34.71 8.07 1.98
N GLU A 593 33.60 7.75 2.67
CA GLU A 593 33.59 7.51 4.12
C GLU A 593 34.54 6.38 4.50
N LEU A 594 34.55 5.34 3.67
CA LEU A 594 35.42 4.18 3.82
C LEU A 594 36.87 4.46 3.38
N ARG A 595 37.17 5.63 2.82
CA ARG A 595 38.50 6.08 2.37
C ARG A 595 39.18 5.09 1.43
N VAL A 596 38.41 4.30 0.67
CA VAL A 596 38.95 3.22 -0.20
C VAL A 596 39.91 3.81 -1.22
N LEU A 597 39.52 4.91 -1.85
CA LEU A 597 40.26 5.54 -2.94
C LEU A 597 41.53 6.26 -2.48
N ASN A 598 41.66 6.52 -1.16
CA ASN A 598 42.83 7.19 -0.58
C ASN A 598 44.01 6.24 -0.39
N ASN A 599 43.76 4.93 -0.40
CA ASN A 599 44.80 3.93 -0.28
C ASN A 599 45.21 3.46 -1.69
N PRO A 600 46.53 3.38 -1.99
CA PRO A 600 46.97 2.65 -3.17
C PRO A 600 46.47 1.22 -3.04
N ARG A 601 45.91 0.65 -4.11
CA ARG A 601 45.36 -0.71 -4.10
C ARG A 601 46.37 -1.66 -3.44
N PRO A 602 46.02 -2.32 -2.32
CA PRO A 602 46.93 -3.28 -1.71
C PRO A 602 47.16 -4.37 -2.76
N TRP A 603 48.42 -4.51 -3.19
CA TRP A 603 48.83 -5.55 -4.11
C TRP A 603 48.46 -6.90 -3.49
N SER A 604 47.44 -7.57 -4.02
CA SER A 604 47.36 -9.01 -3.87
C SER A 604 48.44 -9.60 -4.77
N TYR A 605 49.49 -10.10 -4.14
CA TYR A 605 50.59 -10.82 -4.77
C TYR A 605 50.06 -11.85 -5.78
N GLY A 606 50.56 -11.77 -7.02
CA GLY A 606 50.48 -12.87 -7.99
C GLY A 606 49.58 -12.58 -9.18
N ASP A 607 50.13 -11.92 -10.19
CA ASP A 607 49.84 -12.17 -11.61
C ASP A 607 51.17 -11.88 -12.35
N TRP A 608 52.06 -12.88 -12.35
CA TRP A 608 53.18 -13.01 -13.29
C TRP A 608 52.86 -14.13 -14.26
#